data_AF-A0A1C0YMR5-F1
#
_entry.id   AF-A0A1C0YMR5-F1
#
_cell.length_a   1.000
_cell.length_b   1.000
_cell.length_c   1.000
_cell.angle_alpha   90.00
_cell.angle_beta   90.00
_cell.angle_gamma   90.00
#
_symmetry.space_group_name_H-M   'P 1'
#
loop_
_entity.id
_entity.type
_entity.pdbx_description
1 polymer ?
#
loop_
_entity_poly.entity_id
_entity_poly.type
_entity_poly.pdbx_seq_one_letter_code
_entity_poly.pdbx_strand_id
1 'polypeptide(L)'
;MQYEQQMNYVKPALESKVSECQQLGYPHITIDHLWRYCVEYKWQHLDIPTYAVHKMVASIFTVQVAEIHQYDKLTAQQQNVMFQNVTVDEMTALLAKG
;
A
#
# COMPACT_ATOMS: atom_id res chain seq x y z
N MET A 1 10.66 -3.41 8.85
CA MET A 1 9.34 -3.16 8.22
C MET A 1 8.28 -3.90 9.03
N GLN A 2 7.06 -3.37 9.17
CA GLN A 2 6.02 -4.06 9.94
C GLN A 2 5.63 -5.36 9.20
N TYR A 3 5.63 -6.51 9.90
CA TYR A 3 5.23 -7.84 9.39
C TYR A 3 6.15 -8.53 8.35
N GLU A 4 7.48 -8.36 8.44
CA GLU A 4 8.45 -9.01 7.53
C GLU A 4 8.34 -10.55 7.43
N GLN A 5 7.99 -11.23 8.53
CA GLN A 5 7.86 -12.69 8.52
C GLN A 5 6.69 -13.15 7.64
N GLN A 6 5.55 -12.49 7.77
CA GLN A 6 4.35 -12.75 6.99
C GLN A 6 4.58 -12.45 5.52
N MET A 7 5.28 -11.34 5.22
CA MET A 7 5.70 -10.99 3.87
C MET A 7 6.55 -12.11 3.26
N ASN A 8 7.51 -12.68 4.00
CA ASN A 8 8.34 -13.78 3.51
C ASN A 8 7.52 -15.04 3.20
N TYR A 9 6.50 -15.36 4.02
CA TYR A 9 5.64 -16.52 3.76
C TYR A 9 4.78 -16.37 2.51
N VAL A 10 4.28 -15.16 2.22
CA VAL A 10 3.42 -14.90 1.07
C VAL A 10 4.16 -14.36 -0.15
N LYS A 11 5.47 -14.12 -0.04
CA LYS A 11 6.35 -13.62 -1.10
C LYS A 11 6.14 -14.32 -2.45
N PRO A 12 6.10 -15.66 -2.56
CA PRO A 12 5.89 -16.30 -3.86
C PRO A 12 4.51 -15.98 -4.48
N ALA A 13 3.48 -15.76 -3.65
CA ALA A 13 2.16 -15.36 -4.13
C ALA A 13 2.16 -13.89 -4.59
N LEU A 14 2.86 -13.01 -3.86
CA LEU A 14 3.05 -11.61 -4.27
C LEU A 14 3.80 -11.52 -5.59
N GLU A 15 4.91 -12.25 -5.74
CA GLU A 15 5.70 -12.31 -6.98
C GLU A 15 4.84 -12.77 -8.16
N SER A 16 4.09 -13.86 -7.99
CA SER A 16 3.18 -14.34 -9.03
C SER A 16 2.13 -13.30 -9.43
N LYS A 17 1.54 -12.60 -8.45
CA LYS A 17 0.52 -11.59 -8.70
C LYS A 17 1.09 -10.35 -9.37
N VAL A 18 2.27 -9.91 -8.95
CA VAL A 18 3.00 -8.80 -9.58
C VAL A 18 3.33 -9.12 -11.03
N SER A 19 3.84 -10.32 -11.31
CA SER A 19 4.13 -10.75 -12.69
C SER A 19 2.87 -10.74 -13.55
N GLU A 20 1.73 -11.20 -13.04
CA GLU A 20 0.43 -11.09 -13.73
C GLU A 20 0.06 -9.64 -14.03
N CYS A 21 0.15 -8.74 -13.03
CA CYS A 21 -0.12 -7.31 -13.23
C CYS A 21 0.80 -6.67 -14.28
N GLN A 22 2.09 -7.01 -14.27
CA GLN A 22 3.07 -6.53 -15.23
C GLN A 22 2.74 -7.01 -16.65
N GLN A 23 2.34 -8.28 -16.81
CA GLN A 23 1.90 -8.84 -18.08
C GLN A 23 0.61 -8.16 -18.61
N LEU A 24 -0.27 -7.71 -17.72
CA LEU A 24 -1.46 -6.93 -18.05
C LEU A 24 -1.18 -5.46 -18.41
N GLY A 25 0.10 -5.04 -18.40
CA GLY A 25 0.51 -3.68 -18.78
C GLY A 25 0.68 -2.71 -17.60
N TYR A 26 0.81 -3.22 -16.37
CA TYR A 26 1.00 -2.40 -15.16
C TYR A 26 2.40 -2.60 -14.55
N PRO A 27 3.47 -2.10 -15.19
CA PRO A 27 4.85 -2.33 -14.75
C PRO A 27 5.21 -1.60 -13.45
N HIS A 28 4.44 -0.60 -13.05
CA HIS A 28 4.68 0.21 -11.85
C HIS A 28 4.31 -0.53 -10.55
N ILE A 29 3.56 -1.63 -10.63
CA ILE A 29 3.17 -2.43 -9.47
C ILE A 29 4.35 -3.31 -9.08
N THR A 30 4.95 -3.02 -7.93
CA THR A 30 6.05 -3.80 -7.34
C THR A 30 5.56 -4.67 -6.19
N ILE A 31 6.41 -5.61 -5.72
CA ILE A 31 6.11 -6.46 -4.57
C ILE A 31 5.83 -5.61 -3.32
N ASP A 32 6.69 -4.62 -3.05
CA ASP A 32 6.53 -3.71 -1.92
C ASP A 32 5.25 -2.88 -2.03
N HIS A 33 4.92 -2.40 -3.24
CA HIS A 33 3.68 -1.66 -3.49
C HIS A 33 2.46 -2.53 -3.18
N LEU A 34 2.42 -3.75 -3.75
CA LEU A 34 1.30 -4.66 -3.55
C LEU A 34 1.17 -5.08 -2.07
N TRP A 35 2.30 -5.33 -1.40
CA TRP A 35 2.32 -5.63 0.03
C TRP A 35 1.76 -4.47 0.86
N ARG A 36 2.19 -3.24 0.55
CA ARG A 36 1.71 -2.04 1.22
C ARG A 36 0.20 -1.87 1.06
N TYR A 37 -0.31 -2.01 -0.17
CA TYR A 37 -1.74 -2.02 -0.45
C TYR A 37 -2.49 -3.09 0.38
N CYS A 38 -1.96 -4.31 0.45
CA CYS A 38 -2.57 -5.39 1.22
C CYS A 38 -2.64 -5.04 2.72
N VAL A 39 -1.55 -4.56 3.32
CA VAL A 39 -1.48 -4.23 4.74
C VAL A 39 -2.31 -3.00 5.10
N GLU A 40 -2.19 -1.93 4.32
CA GLU A 40 -2.79 -0.62 4.65
C GLU A 40 -4.25 -0.49 4.21
N TYR A 41 -4.69 -1.24 3.20
CA TYR A 41 -6.03 -1.10 2.63
C TYR A 41 -6.85 -2.39 2.75
N LYS A 42 -6.35 -3.50 2.19
CA LYS A 42 -7.13 -4.75 2.11
C LYS A 42 -7.28 -5.46 3.46
N TRP A 43 -6.25 -5.37 4.31
CA TRP A 43 -6.17 -6.02 5.61
C TRP A 43 -6.15 -5.01 6.77
N GLN A 44 -6.57 -3.77 6.53
CA GLN A 44 -6.57 -2.69 7.52
C GLN A 44 -7.31 -3.04 8.83
N HIS A 45 -8.29 -3.95 8.77
CA HIS A 45 -9.10 -4.40 9.91
C HIS A 45 -8.75 -5.81 10.38
N LEU A 46 -7.68 -6.41 9.86
CA LEU A 46 -7.27 -7.78 10.19
C LEU A 46 -6.03 -7.77 11.08
N ASP A 47 -5.96 -8.75 11.97
CA ASP A 47 -4.80 -8.98 12.80
C ASP A 47 -3.77 -9.83 12.04
N ILE A 48 -2.88 -9.16 11.29
CA ILE A 48 -1.87 -9.78 10.41
C ILE A 48 -1.02 -10.88 11.08
N PRO A 49 -0.56 -10.76 12.35
CA PRO A 49 0.20 -11.83 13.01
C PRO A 49 -0.61 -13.09 13.31
N THR A 50 -1.92 -13.01 13.48
CA THR A 50 -2.77 -14.19 13.72
C THR A 50 -3.50 -14.66 12.46
N TYR A 51 -3.48 -13.85 11.40
CA TYR A 51 -4.14 -14.17 10.14
C TYR A 51 -3.42 -15.31 9.39
N ALA A 52 -4.18 -16.35 9.05
CA ALA A 52 -3.61 -17.55 8.48
C ALA A 52 -3.01 -17.30 7.08
N VAL A 53 -1.79 -17.78 6.86
CA VAL A 53 -1.02 -17.59 5.61
C VAL A 53 -1.82 -18.00 4.37
N HIS A 54 -2.53 -19.13 4.40
CA HIS A 54 -3.35 -19.56 3.26
C HIS A 54 -4.48 -18.58 2.91
N LYS A 55 -5.04 -17.88 3.91
CA LYS A 55 -6.03 -16.82 3.69
C LYS A 55 -5.39 -15.55 3.12
N MET A 56 -4.18 -15.21 3.57
CA MET A 56 -3.41 -14.11 2.98
C MET A 56 -3.12 -14.37 1.50
N VAL A 57 -2.63 -15.57 1.16
CA VAL A 57 -2.36 -15.99 -0.21
C VAL A 57 -3.63 -15.92 -1.05
N ALA A 58 -4.74 -16.49 -0.57
CA ALA A 58 -6.02 -16.39 -1.27
C ALA A 58 -6.45 -14.94 -1.47
N SER A 59 -6.29 -14.08 -0.46
CA SER A 59 -6.62 -12.66 -0.54
C SER A 59 -5.75 -11.90 -1.55
N ILE A 60 -4.46 -12.26 -1.70
CA ILE A 60 -3.57 -11.68 -2.71
C ILE A 60 -4.06 -12.02 -4.12
N PHE A 61 -4.46 -13.27 -4.37
CA PHE A 61 -4.95 -13.67 -5.69
C PHE A 61 -6.29 -13.04 -6.06
N THR A 62 -7.13 -12.67 -5.08
CA THR A 62 -8.39 -11.95 -5.32
C THR A 62 -8.22 -10.45 -5.53
N VAL A 63 -7.01 -9.90 -5.37
CA VAL A 63 -6.73 -8.48 -5.64
C VAL A 63 -6.98 -8.17 -7.11
N GLN A 64 -7.75 -7.12 -7.35
CA GLN A 64 -7.95 -6.55 -8.68
C GLN A 64 -7.11 -5.28 -8.85
N VAL A 65 -6.56 -5.09 -10.06
CA VAL A 65 -5.77 -3.87 -10.39
C VAL A 65 -6.59 -2.59 -10.18
N ALA A 66 -7.91 -2.63 -10.40
CA ALA A 66 -8.80 -1.51 -10.14
C ALA A 66 -8.77 -1.07 -8.66
N GLU A 67 -8.69 -2.01 -7.71
CA GLU A 67 -8.59 -1.71 -6.29
C GLU A 67 -7.23 -1.07 -5.95
N ILE A 68 -6.14 -1.55 -6.57
CA ILE A 68 -4.79 -0.98 -6.40
C ILE A 68 -4.75 0.46 -6.88
N HIS A 69 -5.29 0.75 -8.07
CA HIS A 69 -5.37 2.13 -8.57
C HIS A 69 -6.23 3.04 -7.69
N GLN A 70 -7.30 2.51 -7.08
CA GLN A 70 -8.10 3.28 -6.14
C GLN A 70 -7.28 3.63 -4.89
N TYR A 71 -6.51 2.68 -4.36
CA TYR A 71 -5.57 2.93 -3.27
C TYR A 71 -4.49 3.96 -3.64
N ASP A 72 -3.91 3.88 -4.84
CA ASP A 72 -2.92 4.87 -5.32
C ASP A 72 -3.49 6.29 -5.34
N LYS A 73 -4.72 6.44 -5.87
CA LYS A 73 -5.41 7.73 -5.88
C LYS A 73 -5.61 8.27 -4.47
N LEU A 74 -6.07 7.43 -3.55
CA LEU A 74 -6.29 7.82 -2.16
C LEU A 74 -4.96 8.21 -1.47
N THR A 75 -3.91 7.44 -1.70
CA THR A 75 -2.58 7.71 -1.14
C THR A 75 -2.00 9.02 -1.68
N ALA A 76 -2.12 9.26 -2.99
CA ALA A 76 -1.69 10.51 -3.62
C ALA A 76 -2.51 11.71 -3.12
N GLN A 77 -3.82 11.55 -2.90
CA GLN A 77 -4.65 12.59 -2.30
C GLN A 77 -4.23 12.90 -0.86
N GLN A 78 -4.00 11.88 -0.03
CA GLN A 78 -3.55 12.08 1.35
C GLN A 78 -2.16 12.74 1.42
N GLN A 79 -1.24 12.35 0.54
CA GLN A 79 0.05 13.02 0.43
C GLN A 79 -0.12 14.49 0.06
N ASN A 80 -0.97 14.82 -0.93
CA ASN A 80 -1.23 16.20 -1.32
C ASN A 80 -1.79 17.03 -0.16
N VAL A 81 -2.75 16.48 0.61
CA VAL A 81 -3.29 17.12 1.82
C VAL A 81 -2.20 17.32 2.88
N MET A 82 -1.35 16.32 3.14
CA MET A 82 -0.22 16.46 4.08
C MET A 82 0.76 17.55 3.64
N PHE A 83 1.15 17.59 2.36
CA PHE A 83 2.04 18.63 1.84
C PHE A 83 1.42 20.03 1.98
N GLN A 84 0.13 20.19 1.70
CA GLN A 84 -0.56 21.47 1.89
C GLN A 84 -0.57 21.90 3.37
N ASN A 85 -0.89 20.99 4.29
CA ASN A 85 -0.93 21.30 5.72
C ASN A 85 0.45 21.70 6.27
N VAL A 86 1.52 21.00 5.88
CA VAL A 86 2.90 21.33 6.30
C VAL A 86 3.32 22.70 5.77
N THR A 87 3.01 23.00 4.50
CA THR A 87 3.40 24.27 3.88
C THR A 87 2.71 25.46 4.56
N VAL A 88 1.42 25.32 4.92
CA VAL A 88 0.68 26.39 5.61
C VAL A 88 1.22 26.61 7.03
N ASP A 89 1.54 25.56 7.77
CA ASP A 89 2.06 25.66 9.13
C ASP A 89 3.45 26.35 9.17
N GLU A 90 4.35 25.97 8.26
CA GLU A 90 5.68 26.59 8.14
C GLU A 90 5.62 28.06 7.68
N MET A 91 4.75 28.39 6.72
CA MET A 91 4.54 29.79 6.30
C MET A 91 4.00 30.66 7.43
N THR A 92 3.10 30.11 8.26
CA THR A 92 2.52 30.83 9.40
C THR A 92 3.55 31.04 10.51
N ALA A 93 4.40 30.04 10.78
CA ALA A 93 5.48 30.14 11.75
C ALA A 93 6.56 31.17 11.38
N LEU A 94 6.82 31.37 10.09
CA LEU A 94 7.78 32.37 9.59
C LEU A 94 7.24 33.80 9.66
N LEU A 95 5.94 33.99 9.43
CA LEU A 95 5.28 35.31 9.52
C LEU A 95 5.06 35.76 10.97
N ALA A 96 4.93 34.84 11.92
CA ALA A 96 4.76 35.15 13.35
C ALA A 96 6.07 35.55 14.07
N LYS A 97 7.23 35.45 13.41
CA LYS A 97 8.55 35.79 13.95
C LYS A 97 9.14 37.13 13.46
N GLY A 98 8.38 37.89 12.65
CA GLY A 98 8.73 39.25 12.21
C GLY A 98 7.88 40.29 12.91
#